data_AF-A0A8T4YQ41-F1
#
_entry.id   AF-A0A8T4YQ41-F1
#
_cell.length_a   1.000
_cell.length_b   1.000
_cell.length_c   1.000
_cell.angle_alpha   90.00
_cell.angle_beta   90.00
_cell.angle_gamma   90.00
#
_symmetry.space_group_name_H-M   'P 1'
#
loop_
_entity.id
_entity.type
_entity.pdbx_description
1 polymer ?
#
loop_
_entity_poly.entity_id
_entity_poly.type
_entity_poly.pdbx_seq_one_letter_code
_entity_poly.pdbx_strand_id
1 'polypeptide(L)'
;NFPSQVLKAGLEGLKENLKAPPACEINTYENEKLFEKLPKNLEEALEELKRDKLIRETLGKAFPIFLKFKEKEWLEYKKIYPTWNPFEITEWEFKKYFHQI
;
A
#
# COMPACT_ATOMS: atom_id res chain seq x y z
N ASN A 1 -8.32 14.27 2.53
CA ASN A 1 -7.00 14.22 3.23
C ASN A 1 -5.86 13.63 2.40
N PHE A 2 -6.10 12.87 1.33
CA PHE A 2 -5.04 12.45 0.40
C PHE A 2 -4.28 13.59 -0.32
N PRO A 3 -4.94 14.64 -0.86
CA PRO A 3 -4.22 15.66 -1.64
C PRO A 3 -3.23 16.49 -0.82
N SER A 4 -3.48 16.69 0.48
CA SER A 4 -2.57 17.42 1.37
C SER A 4 -1.26 16.69 1.64
N GLN A 5 -1.26 15.36 1.60
CA GLN A 5 -0.06 14.53 1.83
C GLN A 5 0.88 14.58 0.62
N VAL A 6 0.32 14.43 -0.58
CA VAL A 6 1.07 14.53 -1.84
C VAL A 6 1.67 15.93 -2.01
N LEU A 7 0.90 16.97 -1.72
CA LEU A 7 1.37 18.35 -1.80
C LEU A 7 2.53 18.62 -0.83
N LYS A 8 2.43 18.13 0.42
CA LYS A 8 3.48 18.31 1.43
C LYS A 8 4.75 17.54 1.08
N ALA A 9 4.63 16.32 0.54
CA ALA A 9 5.77 15.56 0.01
C ALA A 9 6.50 16.31 -1.11
N GLY A 10 5.75 16.86 -2.07
CA GLY A 10 6.32 17.66 -3.17
C GLY A 10 7.00 18.95 -2.68
N LEU A 11 6.37 19.66 -1.74
CA LEU A 11 6.93 20.89 -1.16
C LEU A 11 8.21 20.64 -0.36
N GLU A 12 8.28 19.54 0.42
CA GLU A 12 9.50 19.20 1.16
C GLU A 12 10.64 18.84 0.20
N GLY A 13 10.35 18.11 -0.88
CA GLY A 13 11.35 17.79 -1.91
C GLY A 13 11.93 19.03 -2.59
N LEU A 14 11.11 20.05 -2.86
CA LEU A 14 11.58 21.34 -3.37
C LEU A 14 12.45 22.08 -2.34
N LYS A 15 12.03 22.10 -1.08
CA LYS A 15 12.75 22.77 0.01
C LYS A 15 14.12 22.14 0.27
N GLU A 16 14.20 20.81 0.23
CA GLU A 16 15.44 20.06 0.44
C GLU A 16 16.29 19.91 -0.83
N ASN A 17 15.82 20.43 -1.98
CA ASN A 17 16.46 20.25 -3.29
C ASN A 17 16.77 18.78 -3.61
N LEU A 18 15.83 17.88 -3.28
CA LEU A 18 15.98 16.46 -3.55
C LEU A 18 16.05 16.23 -5.06
N LYS A 19 17.06 15.46 -5.50
CA LYS A 19 17.16 15.04 -6.90
C LYS A 19 16.15 13.93 -7.15
N ALA A 20 15.29 14.14 -8.13
CA ALA A 20 14.44 13.08 -8.65
C ALA A 20 15.32 11.95 -9.24
N PRO A 21 14.90 10.68 -9.09
CA PRO A 21 15.55 9.58 -9.79
C PRO A 21 15.42 9.76 -11.31
N PRO A 22 16.29 9.10 -12.10
CA PRO A 22 16.18 9.11 -13.56
C PRO A 22 14.81 8.58 -14.01
N ALA A 23 14.33 9.08 -15.14
CA ALA A 23 13.09 8.59 -15.74
C ALA A 23 13.21 7.09 -16.06
N CYS A 24 12.17 6.33 -15.72
CA CYS A 24 12.11 4.92 -16.05
C CYS A 24 11.64 4.75 -17.50
N GLU A 25 12.56 4.34 -18.39
CA GLU A 25 12.27 4.12 -19.81
C GLU A 25 11.94 2.65 -20.14
N ILE A 26 11.95 1.76 -19.14
CA ILE A 26 11.71 0.33 -19.30
C ILE A 26 10.31 -0.08 -18.84
N ASN A 27 9.77 -1.18 -19.41
CA ASN A 27 8.55 -1.79 -18.92
C ASN A 27 8.79 -2.41 -17.53
N THR A 28 8.22 -1.81 -16.50
CA THR A 28 8.42 -2.20 -15.10
C THR A 28 7.76 -3.54 -14.75
N TYR A 29 6.71 -3.95 -15.49
CA TYR A 29 6.07 -5.27 -15.30
C TYR A 29 6.98 -6.44 -15.70
N GLU A 30 7.92 -6.21 -16.62
CA GLU A 30 8.84 -7.25 -17.11
C GLU A 30 10.13 -7.33 -16.26
N ASN A 31 10.44 -6.28 -15.50
CA ASN A 31 11.68 -6.17 -14.73
C ASN A 31 11.43 -5.68 -13.30
N GLU A 32 10.55 -6.38 -12.57
CA GLU A 32 10.16 -6.02 -11.20
C GLU A 32 11.31 -6.01 -10.16
N LYS A 33 12.47 -6.61 -10.47
CA LYS A 33 13.62 -6.67 -9.56
C LYS A 33 14.45 -5.39 -9.52
N LEU A 34 14.23 -4.47 -10.47
CA LEU A 34 15.01 -3.24 -10.60
C LEU A 34 14.51 -2.09 -9.72
N PHE A 35 13.35 -2.25 -9.09
CA PHE A 35 12.69 -1.19 -8.32
C PHE A 35 12.31 -1.68 -6.93
N GLU A 36 12.34 -0.75 -5.98
CA GLU A 36 11.72 -0.99 -4.67
C GLU A 36 10.23 -1.24 -4.85
N LYS A 37 9.72 -2.28 -4.19
CA LYS A 37 8.32 -2.65 -4.26
C LYS A 37 7.53 -1.84 -3.27
N LEU A 38 6.37 -1.36 -3.70
CA LEU A 38 5.40 -0.77 -2.80
C LEU A 38 4.88 -1.82 -1.80
N PRO A 39 4.39 -1.39 -0.63
CA PRO A 39 3.71 -2.27 0.31
C PRO A 39 2.63 -3.11 -0.37
N LYS A 40 2.65 -4.42 -0.14
CA LYS A 40 1.77 -5.38 -0.83
C LYS A 40 0.35 -5.37 -0.31
N ASN A 41 0.15 -4.87 0.90
CA ASN A 41 -1.12 -4.87 1.60
C ASN A 41 -1.19 -3.68 2.58
N LEU A 42 -2.37 -3.52 3.18
CA LEU A 42 -2.63 -2.43 4.11
C LEU A 42 -1.77 -2.53 5.38
N GLU A 43 -1.44 -3.73 5.86
CA GLU A 43 -0.57 -3.92 7.02
C GLU A 43 0.82 -3.32 6.78
N GLU A 44 1.46 -3.72 5.70
CA GLU A 44 2.78 -3.23 5.30
C GLU A 44 2.75 -1.70 5.07
N ALA A 45 1.67 -1.19 4.45
CA ALA A 45 1.52 0.24 4.20
C ALA A 45 1.40 1.04 5.51
N LEU A 46 0.69 0.50 6.51
CA LEU A 46 0.56 1.13 7.83
C LEU A 46 1.87 1.07 8.62
N GLU A 47 2.66 0.01 8.48
CA GLU A 47 4.00 -0.08 9.10
C GLU A 47 4.97 0.95 8.53
N GLU A 48 5.00 1.14 7.20
CA GLU A 48 5.82 2.18 6.57
C GLU A 48 5.32 3.59 6.95
N LEU A 49 4.00 3.79 7.01
CA LEU A 49 3.40 5.04 7.46
C LEU A 49 3.76 5.41 8.91
N LYS A 50 3.97 4.44 9.80
CA LYS A 50 4.43 4.68 11.19
C LYS A 50 5.85 5.26 11.24
N ARG A 51 6.69 4.90 10.27
CA ARG A 51 8.10 5.31 10.16
C ARG A 51 8.26 6.65 9.44
N ASP A 52 7.31 7.02 8.58
CA ASP A 52 7.33 8.27 7.83
C ASP A 52 7.05 9.49 8.73
N LYS A 53 8.10 10.29 9.00
CA LYS A 53 8.00 11.50 9.81
C LYS A 53 7.24 12.62 9.11
N LEU A 54 7.40 12.77 7.79
CA LEU A 54 6.79 13.86 7.03
C LEU A 54 5.28 13.71 7.01
N ILE A 55 4.78 12.50 6.76
CA ILE A 55 3.35 12.23 6.73
C ILE A 55 2.74 12.33 8.13
N ARG A 56 3.48 11.93 9.17
CA ARG A 56 3.07 12.12 10.58
C ARG A 56 2.89 13.59 10.93
N GLU A 57 3.83 14.44 10.54
CA GLU A 57 3.74 15.89 10.75
C GLU A 57 2.59 16.50 9.95
N THR A 58 2.39 16.03 8.72
CA THR A 58 1.30 16.51 7.84
C THR A 58 -0.08 16.21 8.43
N LEU A 59 -0.27 15.02 8.98
CA LEU A 59 -1.52 14.61 9.62
C LEU A 59 -1.66 15.17 11.05
N GLY A 60 -0.55 15.51 11.69
CA GLY A 60 -0.51 16.10 13.03
C GLY A 60 -1.32 15.28 14.04
N LYS A 61 -2.22 15.96 14.76
CA LYS A 61 -3.07 15.33 15.79
C LYS A 61 -4.02 14.26 15.26
N ALA A 62 -4.32 14.26 13.96
CA ALA A 62 -5.18 13.24 13.34
C ALA A 62 -4.44 11.92 13.10
N PHE A 63 -3.10 11.91 13.13
CA PHE A 63 -2.29 10.73 12.81
C PHE A 63 -2.62 9.50 13.69
N PRO A 64 -2.66 9.61 15.04
CA PRO A 64 -2.92 8.44 15.89
C PRO A 64 -4.33 7.89 15.70
N ILE A 65 -5.30 8.78 15.45
CA ILE A 65 -6.70 8.41 15.21
C ILE A 65 -6.81 7.67 13.88
N PHE A 66 -6.23 8.23 12.81
CA PHE A 66 -6.20 7.61 11.49
C PHE A 66 -5.56 6.22 11.53
N LEU A 67 -4.40 6.10 12.17
CA LEU A 67 -3.69 4.83 12.30
C LEU A 67 -4.55 3.77 13.00
N LYS A 68 -5.15 4.12 14.15
CA LYS A 68 -6.04 3.23 14.90
C LYS A 68 -7.25 2.77 14.10
N PHE A 69 -7.87 3.67 13.33
CA PHE A 69 -8.99 3.31 12.47
C PHE A 69 -8.57 2.32 11.37
N LYS A 70 -7.44 2.56 10.71
CA LYS A 70 -6.94 1.69 9.63
C LYS A 70 -6.43 0.34 10.13
N GLU A 71 -5.84 0.28 11.32
CA GLU A 71 -5.49 -1.00 11.96
C GLU A 71 -6.73 -1.81 12.32
N LYS A 72 -7.79 -1.16 12.81
CA LYS A 72 -9.08 -1.82 13.10
C LYS A 72 -9.71 -2.37 11.83
N GLU A 73 -9.73 -1.58 10.76
CA GLU A 73 -10.21 -1.99 9.43
C GLU A 73 -9.44 -3.20 8.90
N TRP A 74 -8.11 -3.21 9.04
CA TRP A 74 -7.29 -4.36 8.66
C TRP A 74 -7.61 -5.62 9.49
N LEU A 75 -7.79 -5.48 10.80
CA LEU A 75 -8.18 -6.58 11.67
C LEU A 75 -9.57 -7.12 11.35
N GLU A 76 -10.51 -6.26 10.98
CA GLU A 76 -11.86 -6.65 10.53
C GLU A 76 -11.78 -7.42 9.21
N TYR A 77 -11.02 -6.92 8.22
CA TYR A 77 -10.78 -7.63 6.97
C TYR A 77 -10.18 -9.02 7.21
N LYS A 78 -9.14 -9.12 8.06
CA LYS A 78 -8.52 -10.40 8.44
C LYS A 78 -9.46 -11.33 9.20
N LYS A 79 -10.49 -10.84 9.90
CA LYS A 79 -11.47 -11.70 10.56
C LYS A 79 -12.51 -12.26 9.60
N ILE A 80 -12.89 -11.49 8.58
CA ILE A 80 -13.84 -11.90 7.54
C ILE A 80 -13.16 -12.85 6.55
N TYR A 81 -11.88 -12.63 6.28
CA TYR A 81 -11.03 -13.47 5.43
C TYR A 81 -9.85 -14.04 6.25
N PRO A 82 -10.11 -14.92 7.25
CA PRO A 82 -9.11 -15.41 8.21
C PRO A 82 -7.99 -16.24 7.56
N THR A 83 -8.24 -16.74 6.35
CA THR A 83 -7.24 -17.43 5.54
C THR A 83 -7.60 -17.23 4.08
N TRP A 84 -6.63 -16.87 3.23
CA TRP A 84 -6.62 -17.47 1.90
C TRP A 84 -6.45 -18.96 2.15
N ASN A 85 -7.54 -19.72 2.04
CA ASN A 85 -7.52 -21.16 2.22
C ASN A 85 -7.26 -21.78 0.83
N PRO A 86 -6.04 -22.27 0.52
CA PRO A 86 -5.77 -22.94 -0.75
C PRO A 86 -6.59 -24.24 -0.92
N PHE A 87 -7.27 -24.72 0.12
CA PHE A 87 -8.17 -25.86 0.06
C PHE A 87 -9.63 -25.47 -0.14
N GLU A 88 -9.98 -24.18 -0.10
CA GLU A 88 -11.29 -23.71 -0.54
C GLU A 88 -11.24 -23.46 -2.04
N ILE A 89 -12.08 -24.20 -2.77
CA ILE A 89 -12.27 -23.98 -4.20
C ILE A 89 -12.84 -22.58 -4.38
N THR A 90 -12.00 -21.69 -4.89
CA THR A 90 -12.42 -20.34 -5.24
C THR A 90 -13.40 -20.39 -6.42
N GLU A 91 -14.26 -19.38 -6.56
CA GLU A 91 -15.11 -19.27 -7.77
C GLU A 91 -14.28 -19.31 -9.06
N TRP A 92 -13.04 -18.79 -9.02
CA TRP A 92 -12.13 -18.83 -10.16
C TRP A 92 -11.68 -20.26 -10.47
N GLU A 93 -11.32 -21.07 -9.47
CA GLU A 93 -10.99 -22.49 -9.67
C GLU A 93 -12.21 -23.28 -10.17
N PHE A 94 -13.40 -23.00 -9.63
CA PHE A 94 -14.64 -23.62 -10.10
C PHE A 94 -14.90 -23.32 -11.58
N LYS A 95 -14.80 -22.06 -11.99
CA LYS A 95 -14.97 -21.65 -13.39
C LYS A 95 -13.89 -22.22 -14.30
N LYS A 96 -12.64 -22.29 -13.85
CA LYS A 96 -11.51 -22.70 -14.69
C LYS A 96 -11.44 -24.21 -14.91
N TYR A 97 -11.74 -25.01 -13.88
CA TYR A 97 -11.57 -26.46 -13.92
C TYR A 97 -12.89 -27.23 -14.04
N PHE A 98 -14.04 -26.65 -13.64
CA PHE A 98 -15.32 -27.37 -13.61
C PHE A 98 -16.32 -26.96 -14.72
N HIS A 99 -16.01 -25.96 -15.56
CA HIS A 99 -16.83 -25.61 -16.76
C HIS A 99 -16.31 -26.20 -18.08
N GLN A 100 -15.33 -27.12 -18.05
CA GLN A 100 -14.83 -27.80 -19.26
C GLN A 100 -15.45 -29.20 -19.48
N ILE A 101 -16.59 -29.50 -18.85
CA ILE A 101 -17.36 -30.73 -19.07
C ILE A 101 -18.73 -30.36 -19.63
#